data_AF-A0A2V7XH35-F1
#
_entry.id   AF-A0A2V7XH35-F1
#
_cell.length_a   1.000
_cell.length_b   1.000
_cell.length_c   1.000
_cell.angle_alpha   90.00
_cell.angle_beta   90.00
_cell.angle_gamma   90.00
#
_symmetry.space_group_name_H-M   'P 1'
#
loop_
_entity.id
_entity.type
_entity.pdbx_description
1 polymer ?
#
loop_
_entity_poly.entity_id
_entity_poly.type
_entity_poly.pdbx_seq_one_letter_code
_entity_poly.pdbx_strand_id
1 'polypeptide(L)'
;MALAFSSPAAHAARAAASAADLTRDELWDHCCNSLGIARLLHQEGRPEALVSTACRLAVETACRAALEQVGLDYNGDLELALARLGAPRDVWELQQTGPAARRLAAAERAVAWFASYLRHAAPGRSWGF
;
A
#
# COMPACT_ATOMS: atom_id res chain seq x y z
N MET A 1 -18.44 35.69 1.67
CA MET A 1 -18.63 34.23 1.84
C MET A 1 -17.35 33.55 1.38
N ALA A 2 -16.40 33.30 2.29
CA ALA A 2 -15.10 32.72 1.96
C ALA A 2 -15.21 31.18 2.00
N LEU A 3 -14.95 30.52 0.87
CA LEU A 3 -14.84 29.06 0.81
C LEU A 3 -13.56 28.67 1.56
N ALA A 4 -13.72 27.97 2.69
CA ALA A 4 -12.60 27.42 3.44
C ALA A 4 -11.94 26.31 2.61
N PHE A 5 -10.84 26.64 1.94
CA PHE A 5 -9.96 25.63 1.35
C PHE A 5 -9.38 24.79 2.50
N SER A 6 -9.80 23.53 2.58
CA SER A 6 -9.20 22.58 3.52
C SER A 6 -7.75 22.34 3.11
N SER A 7 -6.83 22.51 4.06
CA SER A 7 -5.40 22.28 3.85
C SER A 7 -5.13 20.85 3.36
N PRO A 8 -4.18 20.62 2.44
CA PRO A 8 -3.77 19.28 2.01
C PRO A 8 -3.41 18.36 3.20
N ALA A 9 -2.82 18.94 4.25
CA ALA A 9 -2.51 18.23 5.49
C ALA A 9 -3.77 17.75 6.23
N ALA A 10 -4.87 18.52 6.17
CA ALA A 10 -6.15 18.12 6.76
C ALA A 10 -6.83 17.02 5.93
N HIS A 11 -6.64 16.99 4.61
CA HIS A 11 -7.13 15.89 3.76
C HIS A 11 -6.34 14.60 4.01
N ALA A 12 -5.00 14.70 4.10
CA ALA A 12 -4.13 13.58 4.44
C ALA A 12 -4.42 13.04 5.85
N ALA A 13 -4.62 13.92 6.84
CA ALA A 13 -4.97 13.53 8.20
C ALA A 13 -6.36 12.87 8.28
N ARG A 14 -7.34 13.32 7.49
CA ARG A 14 -8.68 12.75 7.46
C ARG A 14 -8.73 11.41 6.72
N ALA A 15 -7.92 11.25 5.67
CA ALA A 15 -7.70 9.97 5.00
C ALA A 15 -6.91 8.97 5.88
N ALA A 16 -5.97 9.46 6.69
CA ALA A 16 -5.26 8.66 7.68
C ALA A 16 -6.20 8.22 8.82
N ALA A 17 -7.07 9.13 9.30
CA ALA A 17 -8.07 8.83 10.33
C ALA A 17 -9.17 7.86 9.84
N SER A 18 -9.66 7.99 8.60
CA SER A 18 -10.65 7.03 8.06
C SER A 18 -10.06 5.63 7.85
N ALA A 19 -8.74 5.53 7.80
CA ALA A 19 -8.08 4.26 7.62
C ALA A 19 -7.73 3.58 8.96
N ALA A 20 -7.80 4.29 10.09
CA ALA A 20 -7.51 3.74 11.42
C ALA A 20 -8.55 2.69 11.89
N ASP A 21 -9.73 2.65 11.28
CA ASP A 21 -10.80 1.71 11.60
C ASP A 21 -11.01 0.61 10.52
N LEU A 22 -10.15 0.55 9.50
CA LEU A 22 -10.28 -0.47 8.46
C LEU A 22 -9.73 -1.79 8.95
N THR A 23 -10.55 -2.83 8.81
CA THR A 23 -10.14 -4.20 9.07
C THR A 23 -9.03 -4.64 8.11
N ARG A 24 -8.28 -5.67 8.49
CA ARG A 24 -7.27 -6.30 7.62
C ARG A 24 -7.80 -6.62 6.23
N ASP A 25 -9.02 -7.15 6.13
CA ASP A 25 -9.63 -7.52 4.84
C ASP A 25 -9.91 -6.28 3.98
N GLU A 26 -10.46 -5.21 4.57
CA GLU A 26 -10.71 -3.95 3.85
C GLU A 26 -9.41 -3.26 3.40
N LEU A 27 -8.36 -3.33 4.22
CA LEU A 27 -7.02 -2.86 3.86
C LEU A 27 -6.44 -3.66 2.68
N TRP A 28 -6.66 -4.98 2.68
CA TRP A 28 -6.22 -5.85 1.59
C TRP A 28 -6.97 -5.57 0.28
N ASP A 29 -8.29 -5.37 0.35
CA ASP A 29 -9.09 -4.97 -0.81
C ASP A 29 -8.65 -3.61 -1.36
N HIS A 30 -8.34 -2.65 -0.48
CA HIS A 30 -7.80 -1.35 -0.88
C HIS A 30 -6.44 -1.47 -1.59
N CYS A 31 -5.57 -2.37 -1.11
CA CYS A 31 -4.32 -2.70 -1.79
C CYS A 31 -4.57 -3.23 -3.21
N CYS A 32 -5.45 -4.24 -3.35
CA CYS A 32 -5.77 -4.84 -4.64
C CYS A 32 -6.32 -3.81 -5.64
N ASN A 33 -7.24 -2.95 -5.17
CA ASN A 33 -7.81 -1.87 -5.98
C ASN A 33 -6.75 -0.85 -6.40
N SER A 34 -5.89 -0.44 -5.48
CA SER A 34 -4.80 0.52 -5.76
C SER A 34 -3.80 -0.03 -6.77
N LEU A 35 -3.47 -1.32 -6.67
CA LEU A 35 -2.60 -2.00 -7.63
C LEU A 35 -3.26 -2.11 -9.02
N GLY A 36 -4.57 -2.42 -9.06
CA GLY A 36 -5.36 -2.40 -10.30
C GLY A 36 -5.36 -1.03 -10.97
N ILE A 37 -5.54 0.04 -10.20
CA ILE A 37 -5.45 1.42 -10.69
C ILE A 37 -4.04 1.71 -11.22
N ALA A 38 -2.98 1.29 -10.51
CA ALA A 38 -1.61 1.50 -10.98
C ALA A 38 -1.34 0.84 -12.34
N ARG A 39 -1.85 -0.38 -12.54
CA ARG A 39 -1.78 -1.10 -13.83
C ARG A 39 -2.51 -0.35 -14.94
N LEU A 40 -3.73 0.09 -14.68
CA LEU A 40 -4.54 0.84 -15.65
C LEU A 40 -3.85 2.16 -16.05
N LEU A 41 -3.41 2.94 -15.06
CA LEU A 41 -2.70 4.20 -15.29
C LEU A 41 -1.42 3.99 -16.13
N HIS A 42 -0.68 2.92 -15.86
CA HIS A 42 0.51 2.59 -16.64
C HIS A 42 0.17 2.22 -18.09
N GLN A 43 -0.83 1.36 -18.29
CA GLN A 43 -1.29 0.92 -19.60
C GLN A 43 -1.81 2.08 -20.46
N GLU A 44 -2.50 3.04 -19.85
CA GLU A 44 -3.03 4.23 -20.51
C GLU A 44 -1.97 5.33 -20.74
N GLY A 45 -0.71 5.11 -20.36
CA GLY A 45 0.36 6.10 -20.51
C GLY A 45 0.13 7.36 -19.67
N ARG A 46 -0.54 7.24 -18.52
CA ARG A 46 -0.81 8.37 -17.61
C ARG A 46 0.50 8.88 -16.98
N PRO A 47 0.52 10.12 -16.47
CA PRO A 47 1.72 10.70 -15.85
C PRO A 47 2.35 9.79 -14.78
N GLU A 48 3.69 9.70 -14.79
CA GLU A 48 4.45 8.81 -13.91
C GLU A 48 4.15 9.03 -12.42
N ALA A 49 3.87 10.27 -12.03
CA ALA A 49 3.52 10.63 -10.66
C ALA A 49 2.22 9.94 -10.19
N LEU A 50 1.23 9.76 -11.06
CA LEU A 50 -0.02 9.08 -10.73
C LEU A 50 0.21 7.58 -10.54
N VAL A 51 0.94 6.94 -11.46
CA VAL A 51 1.32 5.53 -11.35
C VAL A 51 2.10 5.28 -10.05
N SER A 52 3.09 6.14 -9.77
CA SER A 52 3.92 6.05 -8.57
C SER A 52 3.11 6.19 -7.28
N THR A 53 2.13 7.11 -7.27
CA THR A 53 1.25 7.32 -6.11
C THR A 53 0.38 6.10 -5.86
N ALA A 54 -0.24 5.55 -6.91
CA ALA A 54 -1.07 4.34 -6.80
C ALA A 54 -0.25 3.12 -6.34
N CYS A 55 0.98 2.96 -6.86
CA CYS A 55 1.91 1.92 -6.42
C CYS A 55 2.22 2.03 -4.92
N ARG A 56 2.56 3.25 -4.45
CA ARG A 56 2.86 3.48 -3.04
C ARG A 56 1.65 3.17 -2.15
N LEU A 57 0.47 3.63 -2.55
CA LEU A 57 -0.77 3.38 -1.78
C LEU A 57 -1.07 1.88 -1.67
N ALA A 58 -0.87 1.11 -2.75
CA ALA A 58 -1.05 -0.34 -2.72
C ALA A 58 -0.11 -1.00 -1.69
N VAL A 59 1.18 -0.63 -1.70
CA VAL A 59 2.17 -1.21 -0.79
C VAL A 59 1.95 -0.79 0.66
N GLU A 60 1.63 0.48 0.91
CA GLU A 60 1.33 0.97 2.25
C GLU A 60 0.10 0.28 2.83
N THR A 61 -0.97 0.12 2.06
CA THR A 61 -2.19 -0.56 2.53
C THR A 61 -2.00 -2.06 2.72
N ALA A 62 -1.19 -2.73 1.88
CA ALA A 62 -0.77 -4.12 2.10
C ALA A 62 0.03 -4.27 3.40
N CYS A 63 0.95 -3.33 3.68
CA CYS A 63 1.72 -3.31 4.91
C CYS A 63 0.84 -3.14 6.14
N ARG A 64 -0.16 -2.26 6.05
CA ARG A 64 -1.13 -2.05 7.12
C ARG A 64 -1.99 -3.28 7.37
N ALA A 65 -2.43 -3.97 6.33
CA ALA A 65 -3.13 -5.24 6.48
C ALA A 65 -2.26 -6.28 7.20
N ALA A 66 -0.98 -6.38 6.86
CA ALA A 66 -0.05 -7.30 7.51
C ALA A 66 0.21 -6.95 8.98
N LEU A 67 0.32 -5.66 9.31
CA LEU A 67 0.46 -5.17 10.69
C LEU A 67 -0.81 -5.43 11.51
N GLU A 68 -1.98 -5.13 10.95
CA GLU A 68 -3.27 -5.39 11.59
C GLU A 68 -3.45 -6.88 11.95
N GLN A 69 -3.03 -7.78 11.05
CA GLN A 69 -3.09 -9.22 11.30
C GLN A 69 -2.28 -9.67 12.54
N VAL A 70 -1.20 -8.95 12.87
CA VAL A 70 -0.34 -9.24 14.02
C VAL A 70 -0.56 -8.27 15.19
N GLY A 71 -1.61 -7.44 15.13
CA GLY A 71 -1.96 -6.49 16.20
C GLY A 71 -0.95 -5.36 16.39
N LEU A 72 -0.33 -4.89 15.30
CA LEU A 72 0.61 -3.77 15.31
C LEU A 72 0.04 -2.54 14.58
N ASP A 73 0.37 -1.35 15.08
CA ASP A 73 -0.02 -0.09 14.45
C ASP A 73 0.95 0.35 13.35
N TYR A 74 0.42 0.99 12.32
CA TYR A 74 1.21 1.68 11.30
C TYR A 74 1.45 3.14 11.68
N ASN A 75 2.72 3.53 11.77
CA ASN A 75 3.14 4.86 12.19
C ASN A 75 3.50 5.80 11.02
N GLY A 76 3.23 5.39 9.78
CA GLY A 76 3.60 6.15 8.58
C GLY A 76 5.01 5.89 8.06
N ASP A 77 5.80 5.04 8.73
CA ASP A 77 7.14 4.65 8.30
C ASP A 77 7.11 3.22 7.71
N LEU A 78 7.13 3.15 6.37
CA LEU A 78 7.08 1.89 5.64
C LEU A 78 8.34 1.04 5.84
N GLU A 79 9.53 1.65 5.94
CA GLU A 79 10.78 0.92 6.14
C GLU A 79 10.79 0.25 7.51
N LEU A 80 10.43 1.00 8.55
CA LEU A 80 10.33 0.47 9.91
C LEU A 80 9.24 -0.61 10.03
N ALA A 81 8.10 -0.41 9.38
CA ALA A 81 7.02 -1.39 9.36
C ALA A 81 7.45 -2.71 8.70
N LEU A 82 8.12 -2.64 7.54
CA LEU A 82 8.67 -3.80 6.84
C LEU A 82 9.71 -4.52 7.69
N ALA A 83 10.57 -3.79 8.39
CA ALA A 83 11.55 -4.38 9.32
C ALA A 83 10.87 -5.13 10.48
N ARG A 84 9.79 -4.56 11.06
CA ARG A 84 9.01 -5.22 12.12
C ARG A 84 8.32 -6.50 11.64
N LEU A 85 7.88 -6.53 10.38
CA LEU A 85 7.27 -7.70 9.75
C LEU A 85 8.30 -8.73 9.26
N GLY A 86 9.60 -8.47 9.41
CA GLY A 86 10.66 -9.36 8.92
C GLY A 86 10.72 -9.44 7.40
N ALA A 87 10.29 -8.39 6.69
CA ALA A 87 10.31 -8.35 5.25
C ALA A 87 11.75 -8.30 4.69
N PRO A 88 12.02 -8.95 3.54
CA PRO A 88 13.26 -8.78 2.82
C PRO A 88 13.54 -7.31 2.48
N ARG A 89 14.80 -6.89 2.60
CA ARG A 89 15.22 -5.50 2.39
C ARG A 89 14.91 -4.98 0.98
N ASP A 90 14.95 -5.86 -0.02
CA ASP A 90 14.64 -5.51 -1.41
C ASP A 90 13.18 -5.08 -1.62
N VAL A 91 12.24 -5.56 -0.80
CA VAL A 91 10.82 -5.12 -0.84
C VAL A 91 10.71 -3.61 -0.63
N TRP A 92 11.51 -3.03 0.26
CA TRP A 92 11.59 -1.59 0.50
C TRP A 92 12.37 -0.85 -0.59
N GLU A 93 13.58 -1.32 -0.91
CA GLU A 93 14.49 -0.62 -1.84
C GLU A 93 13.87 -0.41 -3.22
N LEU A 94 13.05 -1.37 -3.66
CA LEU A 94 12.37 -1.32 -4.94
C LEU A 94 11.28 -0.23 -5.01
N GLN A 95 10.81 0.31 -3.88
CA GLN A 95 9.81 1.39 -3.84
C GLN A 95 10.41 2.80 -4.03
N GLN A 96 11.71 2.96 -3.83
CA GLN A 96 12.28 4.30 -3.63
C GLN A 96 12.55 5.05 -4.93
N THR A 97 12.95 4.36 -6.01
CA THR A 97 13.50 5.04 -7.20
C THR A 97 13.15 4.37 -8.53
N GLY A 98 13.21 5.18 -9.59
CA GLY A 98 13.11 4.72 -10.97
C GLY A 98 11.79 5.06 -11.68
N PRO A 99 11.71 4.71 -12.98
CA PRO A 99 10.55 4.99 -13.83
C PRO A 99 9.27 4.31 -13.34
N ALA A 100 8.11 4.79 -13.79
CA ALA A 100 6.81 4.26 -13.40
C ALA A 100 6.69 2.74 -13.59
N ALA A 101 7.20 2.18 -14.69
CA ALA A 101 7.19 0.75 -14.96
C ALA A 101 7.98 -0.05 -13.90
N ARG A 102 9.13 0.46 -13.47
CA ARG A 102 9.95 -0.16 -12.42
C ARG A 102 9.24 -0.10 -11.07
N ARG A 103 8.56 1.01 -10.76
CA ARG A 103 7.76 1.15 -9.54
C ARG A 103 6.55 0.23 -9.52
N LEU A 104 5.88 0.04 -10.66
CA LEU A 104 4.79 -0.92 -10.76
C LEU A 104 5.28 -2.35 -10.51
N ALA A 105 6.34 -2.78 -11.19
CA ALA A 105 6.94 -4.11 -10.97
C ALA A 105 7.47 -4.30 -9.54
N ALA A 106 7.91 -3.22 -8.88
CA ALA A 106 8.28 -3.24 -7.47
C ALA A 106 7.06 -3.44 -6.56
N ALA A 107 5.99 -2.69 -6.78
CA ALA A 107 4.74 -2.81 -6.03
C ALA A 107 4.13 -4.20 -6.20
N GLU A 108 4.11 -4.76 -7.40
CA GLU A 108 3.60 -6.12 -7.64
C GLU A 108 4.37 -7.17 -6.85
N ARG A 109 5.71 -7.08 -6.82
CA ARG A 109 6.56 -7.98 -6.01
C ARG A 109 6.31 -7.81 -4.51
N ALA A 110 6.21 -6.56 -4.03
CA ALA A 110 5.92 -6.29 -2.64
C ALA A 110 4.54 -6.85 -2.22
N VAL A 111 3.51 -6.62 -3.04
CA VAL A 111 2.16 -7.15 -2.80
C VAL A 111 2.16 -8.68 -2.82
N ALA A 112 2.89 -9.31 -3.74
CA ALA A 112 3.07 -10.76 -3.78
C ALA A 112 3.87 -11.32 -2.59
N TRP A 113 4.66 -10.51 -1.90
CA TRP A 113 5.26 -10.89 -0.63
C TRP A 113 4.23 -10.83 0.51
N PHE A 114 3.51 -9.71 0.65
CA PHE A 114 2.47 -9.53 1.66
C PHE A 114 1.38 -10.61 1.57
N ALA A 115 0.97 -10.95 0.35
CA ALA A 115 0.20 -12.13 0.01
C ALA A 115 0.57 -13.40 0.78
N SER A 116 1.85 -13.73 0.68
CA SER A 116 2.44 -14.95 1.21
C SER A 116 2.50 -14.86 2.73
N TYR A 117 2.85 -13.69 3.25
CA TYR A 117 2.86 -13.39 4.68
C TYR A 117 1.47 -13.56 5.31
N LEU A 118 0.45 -12.92 4.73
CA LEU A 118 -0.93 -12.99 5.21
C LEU A 118 -1.46 -14.43 5.19
N ARG A 119 -1.15 -15.18 4.13
CA ARG A 119 -1.46 -16.62 4.03
C ARG A 119 -0.81 -17.45 5.13
N HIS A 120 0.49 -17.26 5.37
CA HIS A 120 1.19 -18.06 6.38
C HIS A 120 0.63 -17.83 7.78
N ALA A 121 0.29 -16.59 8.12
CA ALA A 121 -0.29 -16.29 9.42
C ALA A 121 -1.83 -16.53 9.48
N ALA A 122 -2.49 -16.87 8.37
CA ALA A 122 -3.90 -17.28 8.31
C ALA A 122 -4.17 -18.34 7.21
N PRO A 123 -3.71 -19.60 7.39
CA PRO A 123 -3.64 -20.61 6.31
C PRO A 123 -5.00 -21.17 5.86
N GLY A 124 -6.08 -20.96 6.60
CA GLY A 124 -7.41 -21.49 6.28
C GLY A 124 -8.20 -20.69 5.22
N ARG A 125 -7.61 -19.65 4.62
CA ARG A 125 -8.30 -18.76 3.66
C ARG A 125 -7.67 -18.84 2.26
N SER A 126 -8.50 -18.74 1.22
CA SER A 126 -8.08 -18.57 -0.17
C SER A 126 -7.81 -17.10 -0.46
N TRP A 127 -6.62 -16.82 -1.01
CA TRP A 127 -6.20 -15.48 -1.39
C TRP A 127 -5.81 -15.51 -2.86
N GLY A 128 -6.62 -14.89 -3.71
CA GLY A 128 -6.37 -14.82 -5.15
C GLY A 128 -5.18 -13.91 -5.46
N PHE A 129 -4.22 -14.41 -6.22
CA PHE A 129 -3.10 -13.66 -6.80
C PHE A 129 -3.06 -13.88 -8.29
#